data_AF-A0A8H6LNZ7-F1
#
_entry.id   AF-A0A8H6LNZ7-F1
#
_cell.length_a   1.000
_cell.length_b   1.000
_cell.length_c   1.000
_cell.angle_alpha   90.00
_cell.angle_beta   90.00
_cell.angle_gamma   90.00
#
_symmetry.space_group_name_H-M   'P 1'
#
loop_
_entity.id
_entity.type
_entity.pdbx_description
1 polymer ?
#
loop_
_entity_poly.entity_id
_entity_poly.type
_entity_poly.pdbx_seq_one_letter_code
_entity_poly.pdbx_strand_id
1 'polypeptide(L)'
;MSNTIEHQTAVNVSNQKCETIAETLACAWEYSRCVIPNWTSWERYLAFNRTIIIAIVAEFRGDLIPEVNSKNIIGYDLDELLSTLFGGTSMREDMSREFRTFLLMSAEKSRKQRDSELFGRYLNALAKSPQWWFRLRDCDALARYTIASALACNGFSEIPFREEQLQLVAELSDTLYDAVAFYKHRAEGETNSTFGYVGSEMRVENYRDYREILWALDVKWAHDPAKRCVLNFIRPFGGPIHMMTRRYRFVEDGLMIGRPETDQVVELTRANFKLWHKVDSDIVKPDKDGRYMDTITKLDKLMLPGF
;
A
#
# COMPACT_ATOMS: atom_id res chain seq x y z
N MET A 1 38.69 10.82 -26.08
CA MET A 1 37.34 10.27 -26.34
C MET A 1 36.76 9.50 -25.15
N SER A 2 37.55 9.07 -24.15
CA SER A 2 37.04 8.38 -22.94
C SER A 2 36.27 9.28 -21.95
N ASN A 3 36.75 10.51 -21.69
CA ASN A 3 36.17 11.37 -20.64
C ASN A 3 34.77 11.92 -20.97
N THR A 4 34.37 11.99 -22.25
CA THR A 4 33.04 12.51 -22.64
C THR A 4 31.93 11.49 -22.42
N ILE A 5 32.24 10.19 -22.55
CA ILE A 5 31.30 9.09 -22.38
C ILE A 5 31.02 8.85 -20.89
N GLU A 6 32.05 8.87 -20.04
CA GLU A 6 31.89 8.75 -18.58
C GLU A 6 31.07 9.90 -17.98
N HIS A 7 31.31 11.14 -18.45
CA HIS A 7 30.60 12.31 -17.95
C HIS A 7 29.12 12.33 -18.41
N GLN A 8 28.82 11.90 -19.63
CA GLN A 8 27.44 11.75 -20.11
C GLN A 8 26.71 10.61 -19.39
N THR A 9 27.39 9.51 -19.10
CA THR A 9 26.81 8.37 -18.37
C THR A 9 26.49 8.75 -16.92
N ALA A 10 27.41 9.43 -16.23
CA ALA A 10 27.18 9.90 -14.86
C ALA A 10 26.05 10.94 -14.76
N VAL A 11 25.96 11.87 -15.72
CA VAL A 11 24.88 12.87 -15.79
C VAL A 11 23.53 12.19 -16.04
N ASN A 12 23.47 11.22 -16.96
CA ASN A 12 22.25 10.46 -17.25
C ASN A 12 21.77 9.64 -16.03
N VAL A 13 22.68 8.97 -15.31
CA VAL A 13 22.36 8.23 -14.08
C VAL A 13 21.86 9.18 -12.97
N SER A 14 22.46 10.37 -12.84
CA SER A 14 22.02 11.36 -11.83
C SER A 14 20.63 11.93 -12.14
N ASN A 15 20.34 12.25 -13.39
CA ASN A 15 19.02 12.75 -13.82
C ASN A 15 17.94 11.67 -13.62
N GLN A 16 18.23 10.41 -13.95
CA GLN A 16 17.31 9.30 -13.77
C GLN A 16 16.97 9.03 -12.28
N LYS A 17 17.95 9.21 -11.38
CA LYS A 17 17.71 9.17 -9.92
C LYS A 17 16.82 10.31 -9.45
N CYS A 18 17.04 11.53 -9.94
CA CYS A 18 16.21 12.71 -9.60
C CYS A 18 14.75 12.54 -10.07
N GLU A 19 14.53 12.04 -11.28
CA GLU A 19 13.19 11.75 -11.82
C GLU A 19 12.47 10.69 -10.99
N THR A 20 13.19 9.65 -10.54
CA THR A 20 12.64 8.58 -9.71
C THR A 20 12.16 9.09 -8.34
N ILE A 21 12.95 9.95 -7.69
CA ILE A 21 12.57 10.56 -6.41
C ILE A 21 11.35 11.47 -6.61
N ALA A 22 11.35 12.30 -7.65
CA ALA A 22 10.24 13.20 -7.95
C ALA A 22 8.93 12.42 -8.18
N GLU A 23 8.98 11.31 -8.93
CA GLU A 23 7.81 10.48 -9.18
C GLU A 23 7.31 9.78 -7.91
N THR A 24 8.22 9.29 -7.06
CA THR A 24 7.87 8.71 -5.75
C THR A 24 7.11 9.70 -4.89
N LEU A 25 7.67 10.91 -4.74
CA LEU A 25 7.08 11.97 -3.93
C LEU A 25 5.72 12.40 -4.50
N ALA A 26 5.61 12.51 -5.81
CA ALA A 26 4.38 12.92 -6.45
C ALA A 26 3.30 11.84 -6.37
N CYS A 27 3.65 10.55 -6.55
CA CYS A 27 2.74 9.43 -6.32
C CYS A 27 2.24 9.40 -4.87
N ALA A 28 3.13 9.60 -3.90
CA ALA A 28 2.74 9.65 -2.49
C ALA A 28 1.80 10.82 -2.20
N TRP A 29 2.11 12.01 -2.72
CA TRP A 29 1.27 13.19 -2.59
C TRP A 29 -0.11 13.00 -3.24
N GLU A 30 -0.15 12.47 -4.46
CA GLU A 30 -1.37 12.15 -5.19
C GLU A 30 -2.23 11.13 -4.46
N TYR A 31 -1.61 10.09 -3.88
CA TYR A 31 -2.32 9.13 -3.04
C TYR A 31 -2.88 9.81 -1.79
N SER A 32 -2.03 10.47 -0.99
CA SER A 32 -2.43 11.08 0.29
C SER A 32 -3.54 12.10 0.15
N ARG A 33 -3.51 12.96 -0.88
CA ARG A 33 -4.57 13.96 -1.12
C ARG A 33 -5.90 13.34 -1.54
N CYS A 34 -5.87 12.14 -2.14
CA CYS A 34 -7.09 11.42 -2.49
C CYS A 34 -7.70 10.80 -1.23
N VAL A 35 -6.91 10.05 -0.45
CA VAL A 35 -7.41 9.24 0.67
C VAL A 35 -7.67 10.03 1.96
N ILE A 36 -6.98 11.15 2.16
CA ILE A 36 -7.22 12.09 3.26
C ILE A 36 -7.37 13.48 2.65
N PRO A 37 -8.55 13.81 2.09
CA PRO A 37 -8.76 15.09 1.39
C PRO A 37 -8.96 16.27 2.35
N ASN A 38 -9.21 16.00 3.64
CA ASN A 38 -9.39 17.02 4.67
C ASN A 38 -8.63 16.62 5.94
N TRP A 39 -8.16 17.63 6.66
CA TRP A 39 -7.36 17.50 7.87
C TRP A 39 -7.53 18.68 8.83
N THR A 40 -7.05 18.55 10.05
CA THR A 40 -6.93 19.66 11.01
C THR A 40 -5.52 19.77 11.57
N SER A 41 -4.72 18.71 11.47
CA SER A 41 -3.30 18.70 11.83
C SER A 41 -2.42 18.50 10.60
N TRP A 42 -1.76 19.59 10.16
CA TRP A 42 -0.77 19.55 9.09
C TRP A 42 0.42 18.65 9.42
N GLU A 43 0.85 18.65 10.68
CA GLU A 43 1.97 17.85 11.16
C GLU A 43 1.68 16.34 11.01
N ARG A 44 0.51 15.88 11.46
CA ARG A 44 0.09 14.48 11.29
C ARG A 44 -0.07 14.12 9.82
N TYR A 45 -0.63 15.02 9.02
CA TYR A 45 -0.77 14.77 7.59
C TYR A 45 0.56 14.63 6.86
N LEU A 46 1.55 15.47 7.19
CA LEU A 46 2.91 15.33 6.66
C LEU A 46 3.56 14.02 7.13
N ALA A 47 3.35 13.61 8.38
CA ALA A 47 3.82 12.32 8.86
C ALA A 47 3.20 11.16 8.06
N PHE A 48 1.89 11.18 7.83
CA PHE A 48 1.21 10.22 6.96
C PHE A 48 1.74 10.24 5.52
N ASN A 49 1.97 11.41 4.93
CA ASN A 49 2.52 11.48 3.58
C ASN A 49 3.91 10.83 3.50
N ARG A 50 4.75 11.01 4.53
CA ARG A 50 6.07 10.36 4.63
C ARG A 50 5.96 8.85 4.82
N THR A 51 4.98 8.36 5.57
CA THR A 51 4.74 6.91 5.64
C THR A 51 4.27 6.35 4.29
N ILE A 52 3.47 7.09 3.52
CA ILE A 52 3.09 6.68 2.16
C ILE A 52 4.29 6.68 1.20
N ILE A 53 5.24 7.61 1.33
CA ILE A 53 6.51 7.57 0.58
C ILE A 53 7.25 6.26 0.85
N ILE A 54 7.41 5.90 2.14
CA ILE A 54 8.04 4.62 2.53
C ILE A 54 7.26 3.44 1.93
N ALA A 55 5.93 3.47 1.99
CA ALA A 55 5.09 2.40 1.50
C ALA A 55 5.25 2.16 -0.01
N ILE A 56 5.21 3.24 -0.79
CA ILE A 56 5.43 3.18 -2.23
C ILE A 56 6.82 2.62 -2.55
N VAL A 57 7.87 3.06 -1.86
CA VAL A 57 9.21 2.48 -2.06
C VAL A 57 9.22 0.99 -1.73
N ALA A 58 8.56 0.56 -0.66
CA ALA A 58 8.48 -0.86 -0.29
C ALA A 58 7.77 -1.71 -1.34
N GLU A 59 6.69 -1.22 -1.94
CA GLU A 59 5.91 -1.96 -2.96
C GLU A 59 6.68 -2.19 -4.26
N PHE A 60 7.63 -1.32 -4.60
CA PHE A 60 8.30 -1.38 -5.91
C PHE A 60 9.80 -1.63 -5.86
N ARG A 61 10.42 -1.31 -4.73
CA ARG A 61 11.86 -1.36 -4.46
C ARG A 61 12.12 -1.87 -3.06
N GLY A 62 11.55 -3.02 -2.72
CA GLY A 62 11.76 -3.69 -1.42
C GLY A 62 13.21 -4.04 -1.10
N ASP A 63 14.10 -4.02 -2.11
CA ASP A 63 15.55 -4.10 -1.95
C ASP A 63 16.14 -2.87 -1.25
N LEU A 64 15.50 -1.69 -1.36
CA LEU A 64 15.90 -0.45 -0.70
C LEU A 64 15.36 -0.32 0.72
N ILE A 65 14.40 -1.16 1.11
CA ILE A 65 13.90 -1.21 2.47
C ILE A 65 14.93 -1.98 3.31
N PRO A 66 15.63 -1.31 4.26
CA PRO A 66 16.52 -1.99 5.20
C PRO A 66 15.70 -2.97 6.06
N GLU A 67 16.32 -3.65 7.01
CA GLU A 67 15.53 -4.43 7.98
C GLU A 67 14.41 -3.57 8.57
N VAL A 68 13.19 -4.09 8.65
CA VAL A 68 11.98 -3.34 9.10
C VAL A 68 12.13 -2.81 10.53
N ASN A 69 13.11 -3.33 11.28
CA ASN A 69 13.53 -2.87 12.60
C ASN A 69 14.50 -1.67 12.56
N SER A 70 14.97 -1.26 11.38
CA SER A 70 15.83 -0.10 11.24
C SER A 70 15.07 1.13 11.69
N LYS A 71 15.68 1.88 12.60
CA LYS A 71 15.16 3.17 13.05
C LYS A 71 15.00 4.14 11.88
N ASN A 72 15.94 4.10 10.94
CA ASN A 72 15.92 4.92 9.73
C ASN A 72 15.50 4.06 8.53
N ILE A 73 14.37 4.39 7.91
CA ILE A 73 13.90 3.79 6.68
C ILE A 73 13.90 4.88 5.62
N ILE A 74 14.76 4.72 4.60
CA ILE A 74 14.91 5.63 3.46
C ILE A 74 15.05 7.13 3.83
N GLY A 75 15.74 7.42 4.93
CA GLY A 75 15.97 8.79 5.42
C GLY A 75 14.96 9.29 6.44
N TYR A 76 13.94 8.51 6.79
CA TYR A 76 12.95 8.85 7.80
C TYR A 76 13.11 8.01 9.07
N ASP A 77 12.94 8.64 10.23
CA ASP A 77 12.77 7.93 11.50
C ASP A 77 11.33 7.39 11.58
N LEU A 78 11.16 6.07 11.43
CA LEU A 78 9.83 5.48 11.38
C LEU A 78 9.10 5.62 12.73
N ASP A 79 9.81 5.49 13.84
CA ASP A 79 9.20 5.61 15.18
C ASP A 79 8.76 7.04 15.45
N GLU A 80 9.55 8.02 15.01
CA GLU A 80 9.16 9.44 15.06
C GLU A 80 7.91 9.68 14.21
N LEU A 81 7.86 9.22 12.96
CA LEU A 81 6.70 9.40 12.09
C LEU A 81 5.42 8.80 12.68
N LEU A 82 5.49 7.56 13.17
CA LEU A 82 4.34 6.89 13.78
C LEU A 82 3.94 7.55 15.11
N SER A 83 4.91 8.06 15.88
CA SER A 83 4.66 8.82 17.09
C SER A 83 4.02 10.18 16.80
N THR A 84 4.43 10.88 15.74
CA THR A 84 3.79 12.13 15.30
C THR A 84 2.37 11.85 14.82
N LEU A 85 2.18 10.83 13.99
CA LEU A 85 0.89 10.51 13.38
C LEU A 85 -0.14 10.01 14.39
N PHE A 86 0.24 9.12 15.32
CA PHE A 86 -0.68 8.47 16.25
C PHE A 86 -0.43 8.80 17.72
N GLY A 87 0.52 9.67 18.05
CA GLY A 87 0.79 10.09 19.43
C GLY A 87 -0.46 10.61 20.12
N GLY A 88 -0.69 10.18 21.36
CA GLY A 88 -1.88 10.55 22.13
C GLY A 88 -3.21 9.94 21.65
N THR A 89 -3.17 8.98 20.72
CA THR A 89 -4.35 8.22 20.27
C THR A 89 -4.28 6.78 20.79
N SER A 90 -5.44 6.12 20.94
CA SER A 90 -5.49 4.69 21.29
C SER A 90 -5.01 3.78 20.14
N MET A 91 -4.93 4.32 18.92
CA MET A 91 -4.57 3.60 17.70
C MET A 91 -3.06 3.35 17.55
N ARG A 92 -2.22 3.99 18.38
CA ARG A 92 -0.77 4.07 18.15
C ARG A 92 -0.09 2.70 18.02
N GLU A 93 -0.32 1.81 18.97
CA GLU A 93 0.38 0.53 19.01
C GLU A 93 -0.05 -0.37 17.85
N ASP A 94 -1.36 -0.48 17.62
CA ASP A 94 -1.91 -1.32 16.56
C ASP A 94 -1.54 -0.81 15.17
N MET A 95 -1.60 0.51 14.92
CA MET A 95 -1.24 1.06 13.62
C MET A 95 0.27 1.06 13.37
N SER A 96 1.08 1.12 14.43
CA SER A 96 2.53 0.91 14.29
C SER A 96 2.83 -0.52 13.85
N ARG A 97 2.14 -1.51 14.44
CA ARG A 97 2.27 -2.92 14.07
C ARG A 97 1.73 -3.20 12.66
N GLU A 98 0.58 -2.62 12.33
CA GLU A 98 -0.04 -2.67 10.99
C GLU A 98 0.94 -2.23 9.92
N PHE A 99 1.53 -1.03 10.08
CA PHE A 99 2.43 -0.47 9.10
C PHE A 99 3.72 -1.27 8.96
N ARG A 100 4.27 -1.76 10.08
CA ARG A 100 5.46 -2.64 10.07
C ARG A 100 5.18 -3.97 9.37
N THR A 101 4.01 -4.55 9.59
CA THR A 101 3.57 -5.78 8.91
C THR A 101 3.49 -5.53 7.40
N PHE A 102 2.83 -4.45 6.99
CA PHE A 102 2.76 -4.04 5.59
C PHE A 102 4.16 -3.90 4.99
N LEU A 103 5.06 -3.14 5.62
CA LEU A 103 6.42 -2.93 5.09
C LEU A 103 7.18 -4.25 4.88
N LEU A 104 7.05 -5.18 5.83
CA LEU A 104 7.69 -6.48 5.75
C LEU A 104 7.17 -7.28 4.55
N MET A 105 5.85 -7.36 4.39
CA MET A 105 5.24 -8.14 3.31
C MET A 105 5.44 -7.48 1.94
N SER A 106 5.25 -6.17 1.82
CA SER A 106 5.43 -5.44 0.56
C SER A 106 6.88 -5.47 0.09
N ALA A 107 7.85 -5.35 1.01
CA ALA A 107 9.26 -5.47 0.66
C ALA A 107 9.61 -6.90 0.19
N GLU A 108 9.08 -7.94 0.83
CA GLU A 108 9.30 -9.32 0.38
C GLU A 108 8.65 -9.61 -0.99
N LYS A 109 7.42 -9.14 -1.22
CA LYS A 109 6.73 -9.27 -2.53
C LYS A 109 7.53 -8.64 -3.68
N SER A 110 8.15 -7.50 -3.43
CA SER A 110 8.86 -6.71 -4.45
C SER A 110 10.34 -7.05 -4.59
N ARG A 111 10.90 -7.85 -3.67
CA ARG A 111 12.27 -8.39 -3.80
C ARG A 111 12.34 -9.44 -4.91
N LYS A 112 13.49 -9.49 -5.60
CA LYS A 112 13.78 -10.48 -6.66
C LYS A 112 13.84 -11.93 -6.12
N GLN A 113 13.83 -12.13 -4.80
CA GLN A 113 13.90 -13.42 -4.14
C GLN A 113 12.53 -13.79 -3.55
N ARG A 114 11.75 -14.57 -4.30
CA ARG A 114 10.37 -14.97 -3.93
C ARG A 114 10.27 -16.28 -3.14
N ASP A 115 11.41 -16.86 -2.78
CA ASP A 115 11.51 -18.20 -2.18
C ASP A 115 11.93 -18.12 -0.70
N SER A 116 11.40 -17.14 0.03
CA SER A 116 11.64 -16.98 1.47
C SER A 116 10.61 -17.77 2.27
N GLU A 117 11.05 -18.44 3.35
CA GLU A 117 10.14 -19.17 4.26
C GLU A 117 9.03 -18.24 4.79
N LEU A 118 9.35 -16.96 5.00
CA LEU A 118 8.40 -15.93 5.40
C LEU A 118 7.27 -15.73 4.39
N PHE A 119 7.60 -15.64 3.10
CA PHE A 119 6.60 -15.52 2.04
C PHE A 119 5.73 -16.78 1.92
N GLY A 120 6.33 -17.97 2.09
CA GLY A 120 5.57 -19.23 2.16
C GLY A 120 4.58 -19.26 3.32
N ARG A 121 4.95 -18.76 4.50
CA ARG A 121 4.04 -18.62 5.65
C ARG A 121 2.93 -17.63 5.40
N TYR A 122 3.21 -16.51 4.75
CA TYR A 122 2.19 -15.54 4.34
C TYR A 122 1.14 -16.16 3.41
N LEU A 123 1.56 -16.92 2.41
CA LEU A 123 0.64 -17.64 1.52
C LEU A 123 -0.21 -18.69 2.28
N ASN A 124 0.39 -19.41 3.23
CA ASN A 124 -0.34 -20.36 4.07
C ASN A 124 -1.35 -19.65 5.00
N ALA A 125 -0.99 -18.48 5.53
CA ALA A 125 -1.87 -17.70 6.39
C ALA A 125 -3.09 -17.16 5.62
N LEU A 126 -2.91 -16.72 4.37
CA LEU A 126 -4.01 -16.33 3.48
C LEU A 126 -5.05 -17.45 3.30
N ALA A 127 -4.61 -18.69 3.16
CA ALA A 127 -5.48 -19.84 2.97
C ALA A 127 -6.19 -20.34 4.24
N LYS A 128 -5.93 -19.75 5.41
CA LYS A 128 -6.41 -20.26 6.71
C LYS A 128 -7.92 -20.10 6.90
N SER A 129 -8.49 -18.93 6.55
CA SER A 129 -9.92 -18.66 6.61
C SER A 129 -10.28 -17.40 5.80
N PRO A 130 -11.57 -17.19 5.42
CA PRO A 130 -11.99 -15.94 4.78
C PRO A 130 -11.64 -14.69 5.60
N GLN A 131 -11.81 -14.75 6.93
CA GLN A 131 -11.47 -13.64 7.82
C GLN A 131 -9.97 -13.32 7.78
N TRP A 132 -9.12 -14.34 7.72
CA TRP A 132 -7.67 -14.16 7.58
C TRP A 132 -7.29 -13.61 6.21
N TRP A 133 -7.97 -14.05 5.14
CA TRP A 133 -7.77 -13.49 3.81
C TRP A 133 -7.99 -11.98 3.80
N PHE A 134 -9.17 -11.52 4.25
CA PHE A 134 -9.50 -10.10 4.25
C PHE A 134 -8.63 -9.30 5.22
N ARG A 135 -8.21 -9.88 6.35
CA ARG A 135 -7.31 -9.20 7.28
C ARG A 135 -5.88 -9.02 6.75
N LEU A 136 -5.41 -9.95 5.92
CA LEU A 136 -4.10 -9.79 5.27
C LEU A 136 -4.21 -8.91 4.03
N ARG A 137 -5.38 -8.89 3.37
CA ARG A 137 -5.65 -7.97 2.27
C ARG A 137 -5.76 -6.52 2.75
N ASP A 138 -6.50 -6.26 3.82
CA ASP A 138 -6.65 -4.89 4.33
C ASP A 138 -5.35 -4.29 4.88
N CYS A 139 -4.48 -5.12 5.45
CA CYS A 139 -3.14 -4.74 5.89
C CYS A 139 -2.26 -4.36 4.69
N ASP A 140 -2.25 -5.21 3.66
CA ASP A 140 -1.50 -5.01 2.43
C ASP A 140 -2.03 -3.83 1.60
N ALA A 141 -3.33 -3.56 1.64
CA ALA A 141 -3.94 -2.40 1.01
C ALA A 141 -3.80 -1.11 1.86
N LEU A 142 -3.28 -1.22 3.09
CA LEU A 142 -3.23 -0.16 4.11
C LEU A 142 -4.60 0.46 4.41
N ALA A 143 -5.69 -0.29 4.27
CA ALA A 143 -7.04 0.26 4.42
C ALA A 143 -7.29 0.76 5.85
N ARG A 144 -7.09 -0.09 6.87
CA ARG A 144 -7.25 0.30 8.28
C ARG A 144 -6.25 1.35 8.73
N TYR A 145 -5.00 1.22 8.27
CA TYR A 145 -3.96 2.20 8.53
C TYR A 145 -4.36 3.60 8.02
N THR A 146 -4.90 3.66 6.81
CA THR A 146 -5.33 4.92 6.20
C THR A 146 -6.57 5.49 6.89
N ILE A 147 -7.53 4.64 7.30
CA ILE A 147 -8.68 5.04 8.12
C ILE A 147 -8.21 5.68 9.43
N ALA A 148 -7.33 5.01 10.18
CA ALA A 148 -6.81 5.53 11.44
C ALA A 148 -6.02 6.83 11.22
N SER A 149 -5.24 6.90 10.15
CA SER A 149 -4.50 8.12 9.78
C SER A 149 -5.43 9.28 9.47
N ALA A 150 -6.52 9.05 8.72
CA ALA A 150 -7.54 10.06 8.41
C ALA A 150 -8.19 10.60 9.68
N LEU A 151 -8.52 9.71 10.62
CA LEU A 151 -9.08 10.06 11.93
C LEU A 151 -8.10 10.89 12.75
N ALA A 152 -6.86 10.43 12.90
CA ALA A 152 -5.82 11.13 13.66
C ALA A 152 -5.50 12.51 13.05
N CYS A 153 -5.40 12.62 11.72
CA CYS A 153 -5.19 13.89 11.02
C CYS A 153 -6.33 14.89 11.24
N ASN A 154 -7.52 14.42 11.61
CA ASN A 154 -8.70 15.25 11.90
C ASN A 154 -9.00 15.37 13.41
N GLY A 155 -8.09 14.93 14.28
CA GLY A 155 -8.19 15.13 15.73
C GLY A 155 -8.99 14.08 16.49
N PHE A 156 -9.36 12.96 15.86
CA PHE A 156 -9.98 11.84 16.56
C PHE A 156 -8.92 10.93 17.18
N SER A 157 -9.09 10.57 18.44
CA SER A 157 -8.17 9.72 19.20
C SER A 157 -8.49 8.23 19.14
N GLU A 158 -9.65 7.86 18.59
CA GLU A 158 -10.16 6.49 18.58
C GLU A 158 -10.84 6.16 17.24
N ILE A 159 -10.90 4.86 16.92
CA ILE A 159 -11.68 4.35 15.79
C ILE A 159 -13.15 4.24 16.21
N PRO A 160 -14.11 4.79 15.45
CA PRO A 160 -15.51 4.86 15.86
C PRO A 160 -16.29 3.54 15.63
N PHE A 161 -15.58 2.41 15.63
CA PHE A 161 -16.08 1.08 15.27
C PHE A 161 -15.56 0.03 16.23
N ARG A 162 -16.37 -0.99 16.49
CA ARG A 162 -15.87 -2.26 17.06
C ARG A 162 -15.08 -3.02 16.00
N GLU A 163 -14.28 -4.00 16.42
CA GLU A 163 -13.42 -4.78 15.53
C GLU A 163 -14.20 -5.44 14.38
N GLU A 164 -15.38 -6.01 14.65
CA GLU A 164 -16.21 -6.64 13.61
C GLU A 164 -16.73 -5.62 12.59
N GLN A 165 -17.04 -4.40 13.05
CA GLN A 165 -17.48 -3.33 12.17
C GLN A 165 -16.32 -2.80 11.34
N LEU A 166 -15.13 -2.68 11.93
CA LEU A 166 -13.92 -2.26 11.23
C LEU A 166 -13.52 -3.27 10.15
N GLN A 167 -13.65 -4.57 10.42
CA GLN A 167 -13.49 -5.64 9.45
C GLN A 167 -14.39 -5.45 8.23
N LEU A 168 -15.69 -5.23 8.45
CA LEU A 168 -16.65 -5.02 7.35
C LEU A 168 -16.35 -3.74 6.56
N VAL A 169 -15.92 -2.68 7.23
CA VAL A 169 -15.53 -1.42 6.57
C VAL A 169 -14.28 -1.62 5.70
N ALA A 170 -13.29 -2.36 6.20
CA ALA A 170 -12.08 -2.68 5.45
C ALA A 170 -12.39 -3.59 4.24
N GLU A 171 -13.16 -4.65 4.44
CA GLU A 171 -13.62 -5.55 3.38
C GLU A 171 -14.39 -4.82 2.28
N LEU A 172 -15.30 -3.92 2.65
CA LEU A 172 -16.01 -3.06 1.71
C LEU A 172 -15.03 -2.20 0.90
N SER A 173 -14.04 -1.61 1.56
CA SER A 173 -13.04 -0.74 0.92
C SER A 173 -12.22 -1.51 -0.10
N ASP A 174 -11.67 -2.66 0.29
CA ASP A 174 -10.81 -3.48 -0.56
C ASP A 174 -11.58 -4.14 -1.69
N THR A 175 -12.82 -4.57 -1.44
CA THR A 175 -13.65 -5.16 -2.51
C THR A 175 -13.96 -4.14 -3.59
N LEU A 176 -14.28 -2.90 -3.21
CA LEU A 176 -14.49 -1.81 -4.17
C LEU A 176 -13.21 -1.49 -4.95
N TYR A 177 -12.07 -1.37 -4.25
CA TYR A 177 -10.77 -1.10 -4.86
C TYR A 177 -10.35 -2.21 -5.84
N ASP A 178 -10.38 -3.47 -5.41
CA ASP A 178 -9.92 -4.62 -6.19
C ASP A 178 -10.79 -4.88 -7.42
N ALA A 179 -12.07 -4.49 -7.38
CA ALA A 179 -12.97 -4.69 -8.50
C ALA A 179 -12.60 -3.77 -9.66
N VAL A 180 -12.24 -2.53 -9.33
CA VAL A 180 -11.82 -1.51 -10.29
C VAL A 180 -10.38 -1.76 -10.74
N ALA A 181 -9.49 -2.17 -9.83
CA ALA A 181 -8.10 -2.51 -10.13
C ALA A 181 -7.91 -3.91 -10.75
N PHE A 182 -8.98 -4.68 -10.97
CA PHE A 182 -8.92 -6.12 -11.27
C PHE A 182 -7.92 -6.52 -12.35
N TYR A 183 -7.99 -5.92 -13.54
CA TYR A 183 -7.09 -6.28 -14.64
C TYR A 183 -5.64 -5.91 -14.35
N LYS A 184 -5.43 -4.81 -13.64
CA LYS A 184 -4.11 -4.36 -13.21
C LYS A 184 -3.52 -5.32 -12.19
N HIS A 185 -4.25 -5.68 -11.14
CA HIS A 185 -3.80 -6.63 -10.12
C HIS A 185 -3.45 -7.99 -10.72
N ARG A 186 -4.23 -8.46 -11.70
CA ARG A 186 -3.90 -9.69 -12.44
C ARG A 186 -2.59 -9.57 -13.20
N ALA A 187 -2.40 -8.48 -13.95
CA ALA A 187 -1.16 -8.23 -14.68
C ALA A 187 0.06 -8.10 -13.73
N GLU A 188 -0.14 -7.55 -12.53
CA GLU A 188 0.87 -7.40 -11.48
C GLU A 188 1.17 -8.70 -10.74
N GLY A 189 0.30 -9.71 -10.88
CA GLY A 189 0.40 -10.95 -10.12
C GLY A 189 0.15 -10.72 -8.64
N GLU A 190 -0.74 -9.80 -8.29
CA GLU A 190 -1.12 -9.52 -6.90
C GLU A 190 -1.63 -10.81 -6.24
N THR A 191 -1.07 -11.15 -5.08
CA THR A 191 -1.26 -12.48 -4.47
C THR A 191 -2.46 -12.56 -3.54
N ASN A 192 -3.00 -11.43 -3.11
CA ASN A 192 -4.07 -11.34 -2.11
C ASN A 192 -5.29 -10.52 -2.58
N SER A 193 -5.41 -10.21 -3.87
CA SER A 193 -6.59 -9.55 -4.44
C SER A 193 -7.88 -10.30 -4.06
N THR A 194 -8.92 -9.59 -3.63
CA THR A 194 -10.23 -10.14 -3.24
C THR A 194 -10.78 -11.13 -4.27
N PHE A 195 -10.67 -10.81 -5.56
CA PHE A 195 -11.17 -11.66 -6.65
C PHE A 195 -10.26 -12.83 -7.03
N GLY A 196 -9.08 -12.93 -6.41
CA GLY A 196 -8.31 -14.17 -6.37
C GLY A 196 -8.91 -15.21 -5.42
N TYR A 197 -9.66 -14.75 -4.39
CA TYR A 197 -10.30 -15.62 -3.40
C TYR A 197 -11.77 -15.88 -3.71
N VAL A 198 -12.58 -14.83 -3.91
CA VAL A 198 -14.04 -14.97 -4.11
C VAL A 198 -14.42 -15.40 -5.52
N GLY A 199 -13.50 -15.33 -6.48
CA GLY A 199 -13.75 -15.62 -7.89
C GLY A 199 -14.05 -14.37 -8.72
N SER A 200 -13.54 -14.35 -9.95
CA SER A 200 -13.64 -13.20 -10.86
C SER A 200 -15.04 -12.90 -11.36
N GLU A 201 -15.90 -13.92 -11.39
CA GLU A 201 -17.30 -13.88 -11.79
C GLU A 201 -18.14 -13.03 -10.83
N MET A 202 -17.77 -12.99 -9.54
CA MET A 202 -18.47 -12.19 -8.53
C MET A 202 -18.11 -10.70 -8.59
N ARG A 203 -17.14 -10.30 -9.41
CA ARG A 203 -16.59 -8.93 -9.42
C ARG A 203 -17.63 -7.84 -9.60
N VAL A 204 -18.48 -7.99 -10.60
CA VAL A 204 -19.44 -6.94 -10.96
C VAL A 204 -20.58 -6.88 -9.96
N GLU A 205 -21.05 -8.04 -9.48
CA GLU A 205 -22.12 -8.15 -8.49
C GLU A 205 -21.67 -7.59 -7.14
N ASN A 206 -20.53 -8.04 -6.62
CA ASN A 206 -19.98 -7.53 -5.36
C ASN A 206 -19.74 -6.01 -5.44
N TYR A 207 -19.13 -5.50 -6.51
CA TYR A 207 -18.94 -4.04 -6.64
C TYR A 207 -20.26 -3.27 -6.57
N ARG A 208 -21.30 -3.77 -7.25
CA ARG A 208 -22.63 -3.16 -7.20
C ARG A 208 -23.14 -3.14 -5.76
N ASP A 209 -23.14 -4.27 -5.08
CA ASP A 209 -23.71 -4.40 -3.74
C ASP A 209 -22.97 -3.54 -2.71
N TYR A 210 -21.64 -3.59 -2.70
CA TYR A 210 -20.85 -2.76 -1.78
C TYR A 210 -20.97 -1.26 -2.09
N ARG A 211 -21.22 -0.86 -3.35
CA ARG A 211 -21.50 0.53 -3.70
C ARG A 211 -22.84 1.00 -3.15
N GLU A 212 -23.88 0.17 -3.25
CA GLU A 212 -25.18 0.50 -2.65
C GLU A 212 -25.08 0.58 -1.11
N ILE A 213 -24.29 -0.30 -0.48
CA ILE A 213 -23.99 -0.21 0.95
C ILE A 213 -23.27 1.10 1.28
N LEU A 214 -22.24 1.48 0.51
CA LEU A 214 -21.51 2.73 0.70
C LEU A 214 -22.45 3.95 0.64
N TRP A 215 -23.41 3.97 -0.30
CA TRP A 215 -24.43 5.03 -0.37
C TRP A 215 -25.37 5.03 0.85
N ALA A 216 -25.78 3.87 1.34
CA ALA A 216 -26.57 3.79 2.56
C ALA A 216 -25.79 4.32 3.78
N LEU A 217 -24.49 4.00 3.87
CA LEU A 217 -23.59 4.51 4.90
C LEU A 217 -23.38 6.03 4.78
N ASP A 218 -23.28 6.56 3.56
CA ASP A 218 -23.18 8.01 3.31
C ASP A 218 -24.35 8.77 3.92
N VAL A 219 -25.57 8.28 3.74
CA VAL A 219 -26.78 8.86 4.34
C VAL A 219 -26.76 8.67 5.86
N LYS A 220 -26.46 7.45 6.32
CA LYS A 220 -26.53 7.11 7.75
C LYS A 220 -25.52 7.88 8.60
N TRP A 221 -24.34 8.15 8.06
CA TRP A 221 -23.22 8.80 8.76
C TRP A 221 -23.03 10.27 8.38
N ALA A 222 -23.97 10.86 7.63
CA ALA A 222 -23.89 12.24 7.14
C ALA A 222 -23.63 13.31 8.21
N HIS A 223 -24.03 13.04 9.46
CA HIS A 223 -23.88 13.94 10.61
C HIS A 223 -22.86 13.46 11.64
N ASP A 224 -22.13 12.37 11.39
CA ASP A 224 -21.09 11.85 12.28
C ASP A 224 -19.69 12.26 11.77
N PRO A 225 -19.00 13.22 12.42
CA PRO A 225 -17.73 13.74 11.92
C PRO A 225 -16.63 12.68 11.77
N ALA A 226 -16.52 11.75 12.71
CA ALA A 226 -15.50 10.70 12.67
C ALA A 226 -15.78 9.72 11.53
N LYS A 227 -17.02 9.27 11.39
CA LYS A 227 -17.41 8.35 10.30
C LYS A 227 -17.38 9.03 8.94
N ARG A 228 -17.54 10.35 8.86
CA ARG A 228 -17.29 11.10 7.62
C ARG A 228 -15.82 11.09 7.20
N CYS A 229 -14.86 11.14 8.13
CA CYS A 229 -13.45 10.96 7.78
C CYS A 229 -13.21 9.60 7.13
N VAL A 230 -13.86 8.56 7.65
CA VAL A 230 -13.81 7.20 7.09
C VAL A 230 -14.41 7.18 5.68
N LEU A 231 -15.62 7.72 5.47
CA LEU A 231 -16.24 7.77 4.14
C LEU A 231 -15.42 8.58 3.12
N ASN A 232 -14.77 9.67 3.57
CA ASN A 232 -13.90 10.47 2.71
C ASN A 232 -12.65 9.69 2.25
N PHE A 233 -12.24 8.65 2.97
CA PHE A 233 -11.25 7.69 2.51
C PHE A 233 -11.86 6.66 1.53
N ILE A 234 -12.97 6.02 1.92
CA ILE A 234 -13.53 4.89 1.16
C ILE A 234 -13.99 5.32 -0.23
N ARG A 235 -14.62 6.50 -0.36
CA ARG A 235 -15.15 6.98 -1.65
C ARG A 235 -14.08 7.05 -2.74
N PRO A 236 -12.93 7.72 -2.54
CA PRO A 236 -11.86 7.72 -3.53
C PRO A 236 -11.15 6.37 -3.61
N PHE A 237 -10.94 5.67 -2.50
CA PHE A 237 -10.26 4.38 -2.49
C PHE A 237 -11.01 3.33 -3.32
N GLY A 238 -12.34 3.26 -3.21
CA GLY A 238 -13.20 2.30 -3.92
C GLY A 238 -13.37 2.52 -5.43
N GLY A 239 -12.48 3.28 -6.09
CA GLY A 239 -12.50 3.45 -7.54
C GLY A 239 -11.82 4.72 -8.05
N PRO A 240 -12.26 5.93 -7.66
CA PRO A 240 -11.77 7.18 -8.21
C PRO A 240 -10.25 7.38 -8.12
N ILE A 241 -9.58 6.85 -7.10
CA ILE A 241 -8.12 6.94 -6.93
C ILE A 241 -7.37 6.39 -8.15
N HIS A 242 -7.95 5.40 -8.85
CA HIS A 242 -7.39 4.82 -10.07
C HIS A 242 -7.44 5.75 -11.28
N MET A 243 -8.29 6.76 -11.26
CA MET A 243 -8.37 7.78 -12.31
C MET A 243 -7.62 9.06 -11.92
N MET A 244 -7.47 9.30 -10.62
CA MET A 244 -6.94 10.56 -10.07
C MET A 244 -5.44 10.57 -9.80
N THR A 245 -4.79 9.40 -9.85
CA THR A 245 -3.36 9.27 -9.56
C THR A 245 -2.63 8.60 -10.73
N ARG A 246 -1.41 9.06 -11.02
CA ARG A 246 -0.60 8.57 -12.15
C ARG A 246 -0.18 7.12 -12.00
N ARG A 247 -0.17 6.59 -10.76
CA ARG A 247 0.13 5.19 -10.45
C ARG A 247 -0.73 4.20 -11.25
N TYR A 248 -1.98 4.54 -11.55
CA TYR A 248 -2.90 3.61 -12.22
C TYR A 248 -3.04 3.87 -13.71
N ARG A 249 -2.27 4.84 -14.24
CA ARG A 249 -2.08 5.05 -15.67
C ARG A 249 -3.35 5.20 -16.49
N PHE A 250 -4.42 5.68 -15.87
CA PHE A 250 -5.72 5.79 -16.52
C PHE A 250 -5.63 6.59 -17.82
N VAL A 251 -4.94 7.73 -17.81
CA VAL A 251 -4.74 8.58 -18.99
C VAL A 251 -3.83 7.90 -20.01
N GLU A 252 -2.68 7.41 -19.56
CA GLU A 252 -1.65 6.83 -20.41
C GLU A 252 -2.09 5.52 -21.07
N ASP A 253 -3.04 4.81 -20.45
CA ASP A 253 -3.58 3.57 -20.95
C ASP A 253 -4.84 3.78 -21.81
N GLY A 254 -5.22 5.04 -22.07
CA GLY A 254 -6.29 5.42 -23.01
C GLY A 254 -7.65 5.60 -22.35
N LEU A 255 -7.69 6.18 -21.15
CA LEU A 255 -8.87 6.30 -20.30
C LEU A 255 -9.43 4.93 -19.89
N MET A 256 -8.52 4.00 -19.58
CA MET A 256 -8.84 2.64 -19.12
C MET A 256 -8.12 2.36 -17.81
N ILE A 257 -8.82 1.70 -16.88
CA ILE A 257 -8.23 1.26 -15.61
C ILE A 257 -7.66 -0.14 -15.81
N GLY A 258 -6.39 -0.18 -16.20
CA GLY A 258 -5.71 -1.39 -16.64
C GLY A 258 -6.15 -1.87 -18.03
N ARG A 259 -5.45 -2.87 -18.55
CA ARG A 259 -5.77 -3.56 -19.81
C ARG A 259 -5.95 -5.05 -19.55
N PRO A 260 -6.80 -5.75 -20.32
CA PRO A 260 -6.86 -7.20 -20.26
C PRO A 260 -5.46 -7.83 -20.33
N GLU A 261 -5.28 -8.90 -19.58
CA GLU A 261 -4.01 -9.62 -19.48
C GLU A 261 -3.62 -10.15 -20.88
N THR A 262 -2.48 -9.68 -21.38
CA THR A 262 -1.80 -10.19 -22.57
C THR A 262 -0.35 -10.45 -22.19
N ASP A 263 0.36 -11.33 -22.91
CA ASP A 263 1.77 -11.65 -22.63
C ASP A 263 2.62 -10.37 -22.54
N GLN A 264 2.38 -9.42 -23.44
CA GLN A 264 3.05 -8.11 -23.44
C GLN A 264 2.74 -7.30 -22.17
N VAL A 265 1.48 -7.25 -21.72
CA VAL A 265 1.10 -6.54 -20.50
C VAL A 265 1.75 -7.18 -19.27
N VAL A 266 1.78 -8.51 -19.20
CA VAL A 266 2.44 -9.27 -18.11
C VAL A 266 3.94 -9.00 -18.09
N GLU A 267 4.62 -9.03 -19.25
CA GLU A 267 6.05 -8.74 -19.35
C GLU A 267 6.39 -7.31 -18.90
N LEU A 268 5.63 -6.31 -19.36
CA LEU A 268 5.84 -4.91 -18.99
C LEU A 268 5.63 -4.68 -17.49
N THR A 269 4.63 -5.32 -16.92
CA THR A 269 4.33 -5.21 -15.49
C THR A 269 5.42 -5.88 -14.64
N ARG A 270 5.84 -7.10 -14.99
CA ARG A 270 6.95 -7.80 -14.30
C ARG A 270 8.28 -7.07 -14.43
N ALA A 271 8.46 -6.27 -15.47
CA ALA A 271 9.63 -5.41 -15.66
C ALA A 271 9.54 -4.07 -14.91
N ASN A 272 8.53 -3.84 -14.07
CA ASN A 272 8.24 -2.57 -13.40
C ASN A 272 8.19 -1.37 -14.37
N PHE A 273 7.92 -1.64 -15.66
CA PHE A 273 8.35 -0.78 -16.76
C PHE A 273 7.81 0.64 -16.65
N LYS A 274 6.74 0.89 -15.89
CA LYS A 274 6.01 2.16 -15.95
C LYS A 274 5.57 2.75 -14.60
N LEU A 275 5.99 2.15 -13.49
CA LEU A 275 5.92 2.80 -12.18
C LEU A 275 7.31 3.25 -11.70
N TRP A 276 8.36 2.67 -12.29
CA TRP A 276 9.76 2.98 -12.04
C TRP A 276 10.49 2.65 -13.33
N HIS A 277 10.48 3.56 -14.31
CA HIS A 277 11.17 3.34 -15.59
C HIS A 277 12.67 3.11 -15.32
N LYS A 278 13.04 1.82 -15.21
CA LYS A 278 14.38 1.25 -15.04
C LYS A 278 15.31 2.01 -14.10
N VAL A 279 15.53 1.50 -12.89
CA VAL A 279 16.86 1.60 -12.26
C VAL A 279 17.35 0.18 -11.99
N ASP A 280 17.63 -0.55 -13.06
CA ASP A 280 18.59 -1.64 -13.01
C ASP A 280 19.82 -1.17 -13.80
N SER A 281 20.80 -0.66 -13.06
CA SER A 281 22.21 -0.83 -13.40
C SER A 281 22.87 -1.42 -12.16
N ASP A 282 23.12 -2.72 -12.22
CA ASP A 282 23.97 -3.52 -11.34
C ASP A 282 23.69 -3.44 -9.83
N ILE A 283 22.88 -4.38 -9.32
CA ILE A 283 22.92 -4.73 -7.89
C ILE A 283 23.16 -6.23 -7.78
N VAL A 284 24.30 -6.53 -7.17
CA VAL A 284 24.79 -7.84 -6.75
C VAL A 284 23.69 -8.58 -6.00
N LYS A 285 23.47 -9.86 -6.34
CA LYS A 285 22.56 -10.75 -5.62
C LYS A 285 22.97 -10.77 -4.13
N PRO A 286 22.08 -10.43 -3.18
CA PRO A 286 22.35 -10.68 -1.78
C PRO A 286 22.52 -12.17 -1.56
N ASP A 287 23.49 -12.55 -0.74
CA ASP A 287 23.68 -13.93 -0.33
C ASP A 287 22.47 -14.41 0.51
N LYS A 288 22.24 -15.73 0.54
CA LYS A 288 21.12 -16.32 1.29
C LYS A 288 21.22 -15.92 2.76
N ASP A 289 20.13 -15.38 3.28
CA ASP A 289 20.21 -14.42 4.36
C ASP A 289 19.58 -14.92 5.68
N GLY A 290 20.23 -14.60 6.80
CA GLY A 290 19.86 -14.97 8.18
C GLY A 290 18.76 -14.12 8.84
N ARG A 291 18.20 -13.11 8.16
CA ARG A 291 17.15 -12.19 8.66
C ARG A 291 15.87 -12.90 9.12
N TYR A 292 15.66 -14.14 8.70
CA TYR A 292 14.48 -14.91 9.07
C TYR A 292 14.39 -15.16 10.59
N MET A 293 15.50 -15.54 11.23
CA MET A 293 15.52 -15.81 12.67
C MET A 293 15.33 -14.54 13.50
N ASP A 294 15.84 -13.40 13.03
CA ASP A 294 15.64 -12.10 13.68
C ASP A 294 14.20 -11.58 13.56
N THR A 295 13.52 -11.93 12.47
CA THR A 295 12.09 -11.64 12.27
C THR A 295 11.23 -12.49 13.19
N ILE A 296 11.51 -13.80 13.29
CA ILE A 296 10.81 -14.71 14.22
C ILE A 296 10.96 -14.23 15.67
N THR A 297 12.15 -13.82 16.08
CA THR A 297 12.42 -13.42 17.48
C THR A 297 11.64 -12.15 17.89
N LYS A 298 11.06 -11.42 16.93
CA LYS A 298 10.34 -10.15 17.14
C LYS A 298 8.91 -10.15 16.57
N LEU A 299 8.37 -11.35 16.32
CA LEU A 299 7.05 -11.60 15.73
C LEU A 299 5.95 -10.69 16.31
N ASP A 300 5.86 -10.63 17.64
CA ASP A 300 4.83 -9.86 18.35
C ASP A 300 4.85 -8.35 18.05
N LYS A 301 6.00 -7.80 17.65
CA LYS A 301 6.15 -6.37 17.35
C LYS A 301 6.00 -6.05 15.85
N LEU A 302 6.19 -7.04 14.99
CA LEU A 302 6.33 -6.84 13.55
C LEU A 302 5.18 -7.38 12.72
N MET A 303 4.42 -8.33 13.26
CA MET A 303 3.33 -8.97 12.55
C MET A 303 2.03 -8.90 13.33
N LEU A 304 0.93 -9.10 12.60
CA LEU A 304 -0.40 -9.18 13.20
C LEU A 304 -0.49 -10.33 14.20
N PRO A 305 -1.25 -10.17 15.30
CA PRO A 305 -1.48 -11.27 16.23
C PRO A 305 -2.07 -12.50 15.53
N GLY A 306 -1.46 -13.67 15.74
CA GLY A 306 -1.94 -14.96 15.18
C GLY A 306 -1.29 -15.40 13.87
N PHE A 307 -0.27 -14.65 13.42
CA PHE A 307 0.67 -15.03 12.36
C PHE A 307 1.84 -15.88 12.91
#